data_AF-A0A428S5Y2-F1
#
_entry.id   AF-A0A428S5Y2-F1
#
_cell.length_a   1.000
_cell.length_b   1.000
_cell.length_c   1.000
_cell.angle_alpha   90.00
_cell.angle_beta   90.00
_cell.angle_gamma   90.00
#
_symmetry.space_group_name_H-M   'P 1'
#
loop_
_entity.id
_entity.type
_entity.pdbx_description
1 polymer ?
#
loop_
_entity_poly.entity_id
_entity_poly.type
_entity_poly.pdbx_seq_one_letter_code
_entity_poly.pdbx_strand_id
1 'polypeptide(L)'
;MAWVLHMKLLSDLDAPEGTVPKWEVYLEVSAHDVPKLMREGFYWSEANVDHERGEFTIYPREDNTNLVRFSRTYYLEDLHEDPQWMAQLKVYSFELDVLSTFRLRNLRVKDILKARAYRPQDHEVYYYHAHEPGHFINAIYDDMPLKGWWPWPKEEETEDETEDEAANKAQA
;
A
#
# COMPACT_ATOMS: atom_id res chain seq x y z
N MET A 1 1.27 -22.36 7.15
CA MET A 1 0.27 -21.83 6.19
C MET A 1 0.25 -20.33 6.39
N ALA A 2 0.72 -19.56 5.40
CA ALA A 2 0.83 -18.11 5.51
C ALA A 2 -0.43 -17.45 4.95
N TRP A 3 -0.90 -16.39 5.60
CA TRP A 3 -1.91 -15.49 5.07
C TRP A 3 -1.30 -14.62 3.98
N VAL A 4 -2.14 -14.08 3.10
CA VAL A 4 -1.71 -13.20 2.01
C VAL A 4 -2.47 -11.88 2.10
N LEU A 5 -1.74 -10.77 1.93
CA LEU A 5 -2.28 -9.42 1.80
C LEU A 5 -1.74 -8.79 0.51
N HIS A 6 -2.65 -8.38 -0.37
CA HIS A 6 -2.30 -7.66 -1.60
C HIS A 6 -2.76 -6.21 -1.50
N MET A 7 -1.90 -5.28 -1.92
CA MET A 7 -2.25 -3.88 -2.10
C MET A 7 -1.83 -3.42 -3.49
N LYS A 8 -2.72 -2.71 -4.19
CA LYS A 8 -2.42 -1.99 -5.43
C LYS A 8 -2.47 -0.49 -5.17
N LEU A 9 -1.42 0.23 -5.55
CA LEU A 9 -1.33 1.69 -5.44
C LEU A 9 -1.09 2.33 -6.81
N LEU A 10 -1.57 3.56 -7.00
CA LEU A 10 -1.43 4.33 -8.24
C LEU A 10 -0.91 5.75 -7.99
N SER A 11 -0.22 6.32 -8.97
CA SER A 11 0.37 7.67 -8.85
C SER A 11 -0.62 8.84 -8.74
N ASP A 12 -1.87 8.62 -9.13
CA ASP A 12 -2.94 9.62 -9.13
C ASP A 12 -4.29 8.88 -9.20
N LEU A 13 -4.94 8.69 -8.06
CA LEU A 13 -6.26 8.03 -7.99
C LEU A 13 -7.37 8.92 -8.54
N ASP A 14 -7.23 10.24 -8.37
CA ASP A 14 -8.24 11.23 -8.77
C ASP A 14 -8.16 11.56 -10.27
N ALA A 15 -7.21 10.97 -10.99
CA ALA A 15 -7.08 11.12 -12.43
C ALA A 15 -8.36 10.62 -13.14
N PRO A 16 -8.80 11.29 -14.23
CA PRO A 16 -9.96 10.86 -14.99
C PRO A 16 -9.87 9.40 -15.45
N GLU A 17 -11.00 8.72 -15.50
CA GLU A 17 -11.08 7.34 -15.97
C GLU A 17 -10.42 7.17 -17.35
N GLY A 18 -9.59 6.14 -17.50
CA GLY A 18 -8.80 5.90 -18.70
C GLY A 18 -7.45 6.63 -18.75
N THR A 19 -7.14 7.49 -17.78
CA THR A 19 -5.79 8.05 -17.63
C THR A 19 -4.81 6.95 -17.22
N VAL A 20 -3.71 6.83 -17.98
CA VAL A 20 -2.66 5.87 -17.65
C VAL A 20 -1.82 6.42 -16.49
N PRO A 21 -1.73 5.71 -15.35
CA PRO A 21 -0.94 6.16 -14.21
C PRO A 21 0.54 6.18 -14.57
N LYS A 22 1.29 7.15 -14.01
CA LYS A 22 2.75 7.24 -14.20
C LYS A 22 3.45 6.00 -13.67
N TRP A 23 2.97 5.50 -12.54
CA TRP A 23 3.40 4.25 -11.95
C TRP A 23 2.22 3.50 -11.32
N GLU A 24 2.33 2.18 -11.31
CA GLU A 24 1.50 1.30 -10.51
C GLU A 24 2.37 0.52 -9.53
N VAL A 25 1.92 0.32 -8.30
CA VAL A 25 2.60 -0.53 -7.33
C VAL A 25 1.71 -1.72 -6.98
N TYR A 26 2.32 -2.90 -6.93
CA TYR A 26 1.72 -4.10 -6.37
C TYR A 26 2.58 -4.56 -5.20
N LEU A 27 2.01 -4.55 -4.01
CA LEU A 27 2.60 -5.08 -2.79
C LEU A 27 1.91 -6.41 -2.47
N GLU A 28 2.68 -7.48 -2.44
CA GLU A 28 2.25 -8.81 -1.99
C GLU A 28 2.97 -9.14 -0.68
N VAL A 29 2.20 -9.36 0.37
CA VAL A 29 2.69 -9.64 1.72
C VAL A 29 2.29 -11.06 2.09
N SER A 30 3.27 -11.88 2.44
CA SER A 30 3.08 -13.15 3.12
C SER A 30 3.20 -12.93 4.63
N ALA A 31 2.11 -13.12 5.36
CA ALA A 31 2.03 -12.88 6.79
C ALA A 31 1.72 -14.15 7.57
N HIS A 32 2.26 -14.28 8.77
CA HIS A 32 1.95 -15.39 9.67
C HIS A 32 0.54 -15.26 10.27
N ASP A 33 0.11 -14.04 10.59
CA ASP A 33 -1.16 -13.76 11.27
C ASP A 33 -1.72 -12.39 10.85
N VAL A 34 -2.61 -12.38 9.86
CA VAL A 34 -3.32 -11.15 9.42
C VAL A 34 -4.22 -10.56 10.52
N PRO A 35 -5.03 -11.35 11.27
CA PRO A 35 -5.76 -10.81 12.41
C PRO A 35 -4.88 -10.05 13.41
N LYS A 36 -3.67 -10.52 13.70
CA LYS A 36 -2.72 -9.79 14.54
C LYS A 36 -2.24 -8.50 13.85
N LEU A 37 -1.87 -8.58 12.57
CA LEU A 37 -1.40 -7.44 11.77
C LEU A 37 -2.47 -6.33 11.61
N MET A 38 -3.74 -6.70 11.57
CA MET A 38 -4.87 -5.76 11.59
C MET A 38 -4.97 -5.05 12.96
N ARG A 39 -4.97 -5.82 14.04
CA ARG A 39 -5.14 -5.29 15.41
C ARG A 39 -3.97 -4.42 15.88
N GLU A 40 -2.74 -4.82 15.56
CA GLU A 40 -1.52 -4.13 15.99
C GLU A 40 -1.09 -3.03 14.99
N GLY A 41 -1.58 -3.12 13.75
CA GLY A 41 -1.27 -2.21 12.67
C GLY A 41 -0.20 -2.76 11.73
N PHE A 42 -0.33 -2.46 10.44
CA PHE A 42 0.64 -2.87 9.42
C PHE A 42 1.54 -1.69 9.06
N TYR A 43 2.78 -1.70 9.53
CA TYR A 43 3.73 -0.62 9.32
C TYR A 43 4.95 -1.14 8.55
N TRP A 44 5.30 -0.43 7.48
CA TRP A 44 6.55 -0.63 6.76
C TRP A 44 7.05 0.71 6.21
N SER A 45 8.36 0.80 6.00
CA SER A 45 9.06 1.95 5.45
C SER A 45 10.29 1.52 4.65
N GLU A 46 11.11 2.46 4.19
CA GLU A 46 12.39 2.15 3.55
C GLU A 46 13.34 1.37 4.47
N ALA A 47 13.18 1.45 5.80
CA ALA A 47 13.99 0.68 6.75
C ALA A 47 13.75 -0.84 6.66
N ASN A 48 12.60 -1.27 6.13
CA ASN A 48 12.27 -2.69 5.96
C ASN A 48 12.88 -3.30 4.69
N VAL A 49 13.50 -2.49 3.83
CA VAL A 49 13.91 -2.91 2.49
C VAL A 49 15.29 -3.58 2.54
N ASP A 50 15.38 -4.79 1.98
CA ASP A 50 16.66 -5.36 1.60
C ASP A 50 17.13 -4.71 0.30
N HIS A 51 18.07 -3.78 0.42
CA HIS A 51 18.61 -3.02 -0.71
C HIS A 51 19.46 -3.86 -1.66
N GLU A 52 20.04 -4.98 -1.21
CA GLU A 52 20.93 -5.82 -2.02
C GLU A 52 20.13 -6.78 -2.92
N ARG A 53 18.88 -7.09 -2.57
CA ARG A 53 17.99 -7.96 -3.36
C ARG A 53 17.19 -7.23 -4.45
N GLY A 54 17.32 -5.91 -4.54
CA GLY A 54 16.57 -5.11 -5.52
C GLY A 54 16.87 -5.52 -6.97
N GLU A 55 15.83 -5.65 -7.78
CA GLU A 55 15.93 -6.03 -9.20
C GLU A 55 15.07 -5.12 -10.08
N PHE A 56 15.37 -5.09 -11.38
CA PHE A 56 14.51 -4.44 -12.37
C PHE A 56 14.35 -5.35 -13.59
N THR A 57 13.21 -5.24 -14.26
CA THR A 57 12.91 -5.97 -15.49
C THR A 57 12.55 -4.99 -16.59
N ILE A 58 13.02 -5.26 -17.80
CA ILE A 58 12.60 -4.59 -19.02
C ILE A 58 11.82 -5.61 -19.84
N TYR A 59 10.54 -5.35 -20.06
CA TYR A 59 9.70 -6.17 -20.92
C TYR A 59 9.94 -5.78 -22.39
N PRO A 60 9.98 -6.76 -23.31
CA PRO A 60 10.09 -6.48 -24.74
C PRO A 60 8.92 -5.61 -25.19
N ARG A 61 9.18 -4.71 -26.14
CA ARG A 61 8.16 -3.86 -26.72
C ARG A 61 7.30 -4.71 -27.64
N GLU A 62 6.20 -5.24 -27.12
CA GLU A 62 5.16 -5.83 -27.97
C GLU A 62 4.49 -4.71 -28.79
N ASP A 63 3.81 -5.08 -29.88
CA ASP A 63 3.06 -4.13 -30.73
C ASP A 63 1.95 -3.39 -29.94
N ASN A 64 1.59 -3.90 -28.76
CA ASN A 64 0.69 -3.25 -27.82
C ASN A 64 1.43 -2.27 -26.90
N THR A 65 1.39 -0.98 -27.25
CA THR A 65 1.99 0.11 -26.47
C THR A 65 1.36 0.33 -25.08
N ASN A 66 0.24 -0.34 -24.78
CA ASN A 66 -0.45 -0.21 -23.49
C ASN A 66 0.05 -1.22 -22.44
N LEU A 67 1.02 -2.06 -22.76
CA LEU A 67 1.64 -2.97 -21.79
C LEU A 67 2.78 -2.26 -21.04
N VAL A 68 2.80 -2.44 -19.72
CA VAL A 68 3.87 -1.94 -18.84
C VAL A 68 5.23 -2.41 -19.35
N ARG A 69 6.17 -1.46 -19.47
CA ARG A 69 7.46 -1.70 -20.13
C ARG A 69 8.58 -2.01 -19.15
N PHE A 70 8.52 -1.41 -17.97
CA PHE A 70 9.55 -1.53 -16.96
C PHE A 70 8.94 -1.93 -15.63
N SER A 71 9.67 -2.72 -14.87
CA SER A 71 9.38 -2.94 -13.47
C SER A 71 10.62 -2.85 -12.59
N ARG A 72 10.41 -2.48 -11.33
CA ARG A 72 11.42 -2.52 -10.26
C ARG A 72 10.82 -3.23 -9.06
N THR A 73 11.53 -4.23 -8.55
CA THR A 73 11.10 -5.02 -7.39
C THR A 73 11.92 -4.62 -6.16
N TYR A 74 11.23 -4.51 -5.03
CA TYR A 74 11.79 -4.36 -3.71
C TYR A 74 11.34 -5.55 -2.85
N TYR A 75 12.22 -6.03 -2.00
CA TYR A 75 11.93 -7.07 -1.01
C TYR A 75 11.95 -6.43 0.38
N LEU A 76 10.89 -6.66 1.15
CA LEU A 76 10.70 -6.08 2.47
C LEU A 76 10.51 -7.18 3.50
N GLU A 77 11.05 -6.97 4.70
CA GLU A 77 10.94 -7.92 5.79
C GLU A 77 10.58 -7.18 7.09
N ASP A 78 9.83 -7.86 7.95
CA ASP A 78 9.55 -7.38 9.30
C ASP A 78 10.87 -7.34 10.12
N LEU A 79 11.09 -6.27 10.87
CA LEU A 79 12.36 -6.02 11.58
C LEU A 79 12.40 -6.66 12.98
N HIS A 80 11.37 -7.41 13.35
CA HIS A 80 11.32 -8.13 14.63
C HIS A 80 12.23 -9.36 14.62
N GLU A 81 12.69 -9.80 15.80
CA GLU A 81 13.53 -11.01 15.94
C GLU A 81 12.84 -12.28 15.38
N ASP A 82 11.51 -12.30 15.44
CA ASP A 82 10.65 -13.31 14.79
C ASP A 82 9.77 -12.58 13.74
N PRO A 83 10.21 -12.48 12.48
CA PRO A 83 9.51 -11.72 11.45
C PRO A 83 8.08 -12.22 11.24
N GLN A 84 7.09 -11.34 11.40
CA GLN A 84 5.68 -11.72 11.26
C GLN A 84 5.19 -11.68 9.81
N TRP A 85 5.94 -11.02 8.93
CA TRP A 85 5.63 -10.91 7.53
C TRP A 85 6.89 -10.68 6.68
N MET A 86 6.78 -11.06 5.41
CA MET A 86 7.71 -10.69 4.34
C MET A 86 6.88 -10.20 3.16
N ALA A 87 7.45 -9.32 2.34
CA ALA A 87 6.74 -8.76 1.21
C ALA A 87 7.60 -8.54 -0.02
N GLN A 88 6.95 -8.56 -1.16
CA GLN A 88 7.49 -8.17 -2.45
C GLN A 88 6.68 -7.00 -2.97
N LEU A 89 7.35 -5.88 -3.25
CA LEU A 89 6.76 -4.68 -3.83
C LEU A 89 7.29 -4.48 -5.24
N LYS A 90 6.42 -4.55 -6.25
CA LYS A 90 6.75 -4.28 -7.65
C LYS A 90 6.17 -2.96 -8.09
N VAL A 91 7.02 -2.09 -8.61
CA VAL A 91 6.65 -0.82 -9.24
C VAL A 91 6.70 -1.03 -10.75
N TYR A 92 5.62 -0.72 -11.46
CA TYR A 92 5.53 -0.76 -12.91
C TYR A 92 5.45 0.65 -13.48
N SER A 93 6.02 0.84 -14.67
CA SER A 93 5.95 2.10 -15.41
C SER A 93 6.15 1.84 -16.91
N PHE A 94 5.66 2.78 -17.73
CA PHE A 94 5.96 2.85 -19.17
C PHE A 94 7.32 3.49 -19.44
N GLU A 95 7.80 4.32 -18.52
CA GLU A 95 9.04 5.10 -18.64
C GLU A 95 10.06 4.71 -17.57
N LEU A 96 11.31 4.53 -18.00
CA LEU A 96 12.41 4.08 -17.13
C LEU A 96 12.84 5.16 -16.13
N ASP A 97 12.74 6.44 -16.53
CA ASP A 97 13.09 7.58 -15.68
C ASP A 97 12.18 7.65 -14.44
N VAL A 98 10.90 7.33 -14.59
CA VAL A 98 9.94 7.20 -13.49
C VAL A 98 10.44 6.18 -12.47
N LEU A 99 10.85 4.97 -12.90
CA LEU A 99 11.39 3.96 -11.97
C LEU A 99 12.72 4.36 -11.32
N SER A 100 13.57 5.09 -12.06
CA SER A 100 14.88 5.54 -11.57
C SER A 100 14.75 6.58 -10.45
N THR A 101 13.72 7.43 -10.54
CA THR A 101 13.45 8.52 -9.59
C THR A 101 12.42 8.15 -8.52
N PHE A 102 11.70 7.04 -8.69
CA PHE A 102 10.76 6.51 -7.72
C PHE A 102 11.42 6.25 -6.35
N ARG A 103 10.77 6.66 -5.27
CA ARG A 103 11.20 6.43 -3.88
C ARG A 103 10.01 5.92 -3.07
N LEU A 104 10.24 4.86 -2.30
CA LEU A 104 9.18 4.20 -1.54
C LEU A 104 8.59 5.13 -0.48
N ARG A 105 9.41 5.99 0.13
CA ARG A 105 8.96 7.00 1.10
C ARG A 105 7.92 8.01 0.56
N ASN A 106 7.75 8.09 -0.76
CA ASN A 106 6.77 8.99 -1.37
C ASN A 106 5.38 8.37 -1.50
N LEU A 107 5.27 7.04 -1.30
CA LEU A 107 4.00 6.33 -1.26
C LEU A 107 3.21 6.71 -0.02
N ARG A 108 1.89 6.77 -0.16
CA ARG A 108 0.95 7.13 0.91
C ARG A 108 -0.20 6.16 0.93
N VAL A 109 -0.86 6.04 2.09
CA VAL A 109 -2.07 5.21 2.24
C VAL A 109 -3.16 5.66 1.25
N LYS A 110 -3.28 6.97 1.01
CA LYS A 110 -4.23 7.52 0.03
C LYS A 110 -3.95 7.15 -1.42
N ASP A 111 -2.77 6.59 -1.73
CA ASP A 111 -2.44 6.13 -3.08
C ASP A 111 -2.96 4.70 -3.33
N ILE A 112 -3.47 4.01 -2.29
CA ILE A 112 -4.01 2.65 -2.38
C ILE A 112 -5.35 2.66 -3.13
N LEU A 113 -5.34 2.09 -4.33
CA LEU A 113 -6.56 1.82 -5.11
C LEU A 113 -7.34 0.65 -4.51
N LYS A 114 -6.63 -0.44 -4.16
CA LYS A 114 -7.25 -1.71 -3.79
C LYS A 114 -6.42 -2.43 -2.75
N ALA A 115 -7.06 -3.01 -1.75
CA ALA A 115 -6.42 -3.89 -0.79
C ALA A 115 -7.29 -5.12 -0.52
N ARG A 116 -6.67 -6.30 -0.38
CA ARG A 116 -7.37 -7.54 -0.03
C ARG A 116 -6.49 -8.43 0.83
N ALA A 117 -7.09 -9.11 1.81
CA ALA A 117 -6.42 -10.13 2.59
C ALA A 117 -7.21 -11.43 2.58
N TYR A 118 -6.51 -12.56 2.50
CA TYR A 118 -7.12 -13.88 2.38
C TYR A 118 -6.24 -14.98 2.97
N ARG A 119 -6.88 -16.11 3.28
CA ARG A 119 -6.20 -17.35 3.64
C ARG A 119 -5.86 -18.17 2.39
N PRO A 120 -4.88 -19.09 2.46
CA PRO A 120 -4.75 -20.14 1.46
C PRO A 120 -6.11 -20.83 1.25
N GLN A 121 -6.47 -21.12 -0.01
CA GLN A 121 -7.82 -21.54 -0.46
C GLN A 121 -8.81 -20.37 -0.70
N ASP A 122 -8.29 -19.15 -0.88
CA ASP A 122 -9.02 -17.97 -1.39
C ASP A 122 -10.22 -17.53 -0.55
N HIS A 123 -10.20 -17.81 0.75
CA HIS A 123 -11.16 -17.22 1.68
C HIS A 123 -10.75 -15.78 2.00
N GLU A 124 -11.25 -14.82 1.20
CA GLU A 124 -11.10 -13.39 1.46
C GLU A 124 -11.75 -13.00 2.79
N VAL A 125 -10.98 -12.28 3.62
CA VAL A 125 -11.41 -11.78 4.94
C VAL A 125 -11.40 -10.26 5.01
N TYR A 126 -10.79 -9.61 4.01
CA TYR A 126 -10.70 -8.16 3.93
C TYR A 126 -10.68 -7.74 2.46
N TYR A 127 -11.43 -6.68 2.16
CA TYR A 127 -11.45 -6.05 0.85
C TYR A 127 -11.64 -4.55 1.00
N TYR A 128 -11.02 -3.79 0.12
CA TYR A 128 -11.21 -2.35 -0.02
C TYR A 128 -10.97 -1.95 -1.47
N HIS A 129 -11.79 -1.05 -2.00
CA HIS A 129 -11.60 -0.40 -3.30
C HIS A 129 -11.92 1.09 -3.24
N ALA A 130 -10.94 1.94 -3.56
CA ALA A 130 -11.05 3.40 -3.38
C ALA A 130 -12.14 4.06 -4.26
N HIS A 131 -12.33 3.57 -5.49
CA HIS A 131 -13.29 4.18 -6.43
C HIS A 131 -14.69 3.57 -6.36
N GLU A 132 -14.93 2.63 -5.44
CA GLU A 132 -16.22 1.96 -5.31
C GLU A 132 -16.75 2.17 -3.89
N PRO A 133 -17.50 3.27 -3.65
CA PRO A 133 -18.07 3.56 -2.35
C PRO A 133 -18.91 2.37 -1.84
N GLY A 134 -18.63 1.93 -0.62
CA GLY A 134 -19.30 0.78 0.00
C GLY A 134 -18.76 -0.59 -0.41
N HIS A 135 -17.79 -0.67 -1.35
CA HIS A 135 -17.07 -1.90 -1.63
C HIS A 135 -15.82 -2.02 -0.76
N PHE A 136 -16.08 -2.20 0.53
CA PHE A 136 -15.11 -2.56 1.53
C PHE A 136 -15.74 -3.53 2.53
N ILE A 137 -14.94 -4.42 3.09
CA ILE A 137 -15.36 -5.34 4.15
C ILE A 137 -14.14 -5.74 4.97
N ASN A 138 -14.33 -5.84 6.29
CA ASN A 138 -13.39 -6.45 7.21
C ASN A 138 -14.15 -7.51 8.02
N ALA A 139 -14.05 -8.77 7.61
CA ALA A 139 -14.81 -9.86 8.20
C ALA A 139 -14.23 -10.38 9.53
N ILE A 140 -13.13 -9.79 10.02
CA ILE A 140 -12.48 -10.20 11.27
C ILE A 140 -12.85 -9.25 12.42
N TYR A 141 -12.78 -7.94 12.18
CA TYR A 141 -13.02 -6.93 13.22
C TYR A 141 -14.10 -5.90 12.87
N ASP A 142 -14.87 -6.14 11.81
CA ASP A 142 -15.92 -5.25 11.34
C ASP A 142 -15.40 -3.81 11.19
N ASP A 143 -15.97 -2.87 11.94
CA ASP A 143 -15.67 -1.44 11.84
C ASP A 143 -14.48 -0.98 12.70
N MET A 144 -13.76 -1.91 13.35
CA MET A 144 -12.59 -1.55 14.16
C MET A 144 -11.54 -0.80 13.30
N PRO A 145 -11.15 0.42 13.70
CA PRO A 145 -10.13 1.18 12.97
C PRO A 145 -8.78 0.47 12.90
N LEU A 146 -8.19 0.43 11.71
CA LEU A 146 -6.92 -0.22 11.43
C LEU A 146 -5.80 0.80 11.20
N LYS A 147 -4.64 0.55 11.82
CA LYS A 147 -3.51 1.49 11.81
C LYS A 147 -2.47 1.15 10.75
N GLY A 148 -1.64 2.14 10.41
CA GLY A 148 -0.61 1.99 9.37
C GLY A 148 -1.21 1.90 7.96
N TRP A 149 -0.70 1.00 7.14
CA TRP A 149 -0.97 0.89 5.71
C TRP A 149 -2.33 0.30 5.33
N TRP A 150 -3.15 -0.15 6.29
CA TRP A 150 -4.55 -0.51 6.01
C TRP A 150 -5.31 0.73 5.52
N PRO A 151 -5.99 0.73 4.37
CA PRO A 151 -6.70 1.91 3.87
C PRO A 151 -8.03 2.18 4.58
N TRP A 152 -8.67 1.16 5.14
CA TRP A 152 -9.98 1.21 5.80
C TRP A 152 -10.14 0.02 6.79
N PRO A 153 -10.98 0.08 7.83
CA PRO A 153 -11.55 1.28 8.44
C PRO A 153 -10.46 2.17 9.03
N LYS A 154 -10.69 3.48 9.07
CA LYS A 154 -9.80 4.47 9.69
C LYS A 154 -10.51 5.15 10.85
N GLU A 155 -9.72 5.63 11.82
CA GLU A 155 -10.25 6.53 12.84
C GLU A 155 -10.74 7.79 12.10
N GLU A 156 -11.93 8.26 12.46
CA GLU A 156 -12.38 9.57 11.98
C GLU A 156 -11.38 10.61 12.51
N GLU A 157 -10.72 11.32 11.60
CA GLU A 157 -9.91 12.47 11.97
C GLU A 157 -10.87 13.49 12.57
N THR A 158 -10.91 13.57 13.90
CA THR A 158 -11.62 14.64 14.59
C THR A 158 -10.85 15.92 14.26
N GLU A 159 -11.48 16.84 13.53
CA GLU A 159 -10.90 18.15 13.14
C GLU A 159 -10.63 19.10 14.32
N ASP A 160 -10.51 18.58 15.55
CA ASP A 160 -10.30 19.37 16.76
C ASP A 160 -8.86 19.18 17.25
N GLU A 161 -7.91 19.97 16.73
CA GLU A 161 -6.67 20.41 17.44
C GLU A 161 -5.69 21.21 16.54
N THR A 162 -6.15 22.03 15.58
CA THR A 162 -5.23 22.95 14.84
C THR A 162 -5.60 24.43 14.83
N GLU A 163 -6.62 24.90 15.55
CA GLU A 163 -6.92 26.34 15.62
C GLU A 163 -6.74 27.03 17.00
N ASP A 164 -6.56 26.31 18.12
CA ASP A 164 -6.53 26.96 19.45
C ASP A 164 -5.15 27.32 20.03
N GLU A 165 -4.02 26.90 19.44
CA GLU A 165 -2.68 27.33 19.92
C GLU A 165 -2.16 28.64 19.28
N ALA A 166 -2.81 29.15 18.23
CA ALA A 166 -2.42 30.44 17.63
C ALA A 166 -3.04 31.66 18.33
N ALA A 167 -4.14 31.49 19.08
CA ALA A 167 -4.85 32.59 19.73
C ALA A 167 -4.25 32.98 21.10
N ASN A 168 -3.50 32.09 21.77
CA ASN A 168 -3.04 32.31 23.15
C ASN A 168 -1.58 32.80 23.28
N LYS A 169 -0.89 33.09 22.17
CA LYS A 169 0.44 33.74 22.18
C LYS A 169 0.42 35.23 21.81
N ALA A 170 -0.76 35.81 21.59
CA ALA A 170 -0.90 37.23 21.28
C ALA A 170 -1.27 38.11 22.50
N GLN A 171 -1.31 37.57 23.72
CA GLN A 171 -1.67 38.30 24.94
C GLN A 171 -0.77 38.08 26.17
N ALA A 172 0.48 37.62 25.99
CA ALA A 172 1.47 37.55 27.08
C ALA A 172 2.71 38.38 26.78
#